data_AF-A0A7W0QDI1-F1
#
_entry.id   AF-A0A7W0QDI1-F1
#
_cell.length_a   1.000
_cell.length_b   1.000
_cell.length_c   1.000
_cell.angle_alpha   90.00
_cell.angle_beta   90.00
_cell.angle_gamma   90.00
#
_symmetry.space_group_name_H-M   'P 1'
#
loop_
_entity.id
_entity.type
_entity.pdbx_description
1 polymer ?
#
loop_
_entity_poly.entity_id
_entity_poly.type
_entity_poly.pdbx_seq_one_letter_code
_entity_poly.pdbx_strand_id
1 'polypeptide(L)'
;MTRNGWSIAAVVLAALVASACADATTEEELDLAAPDAGMTPTETSDPVVRRCRTRVAYGKTWLQPAEQPNAYAFYDGVITWTGRCDNSGSTSFAMLSNGVKVSFAGNTACEIEIDYTEACEQPTECTTRVFYGPAWVHPANHPLQHDDASNRVTWDRRCTASGTSSVATLSNGWRPVFSGTSSCGIGLRYLSCRPL
;
A
#
# COMPACT_ATOMS: atom_id res chain seq x y z
N MET A 1 44.44 -9.37 29.10
CA MET A 1 43.41 -9.64 30.15
C MET A 1 42.24 -8.71 29.84
N THR A 2 41.02 -9.10 29.50
CA THR A 2 40.28 -10.37 29.52
C THR A 2 39.15 -10.23 28.48
N ARG A 3 38.98 -11.25 27.62
CA ARG A 3 37.89 -11.37 26.64
C ARG A 3 36.65 -11.91 27.34
N ASN A 4 35.49 -11.27 27.18
CA ASN A 4 34.20 -11.86 27.52
C ASN A 4 33.32 -11.92 26.27
N GLY A 5 33.28 -13.09 25.64
CA GLY A 5 32.31 -13.45 24.61
C GLY A 5 31.24 -14.32 25.22
N TRP A 6 29.97 -13.99 24.96
CA TRP A 6 28.82 -14.82 25.32
C TRP A 6 28.05 -15.10 24.03
N SER A 7 28.20 -16.31 23.52
CA SER A 7 27.37 -16.89 22.47
C SER A 7 26.15 -17.51 23.12
N ILE A 8 24.94 -17.08 22.73
CA ILE A 8 23.69 -17.75 23.10
C ILE A 8 23.25 -18.55 21.87
N ALA A 9 23.32 -19.87 21.98
CA ALA A 9 22.76 -20.81 21.01
C ALA A 9 21.23 -20.85 21.18
N ALA A 10 20.48 -20.46 20.15
CA ALA A 10 19.04 -20.66 20.10
C ALA A 10 18.75 -21.99 19.40
N VAL A 11 18.20 -22.94 20.16
CA VAL A 11 17.60 -24.18 19.65
C VAL A 11 16.19 -23.83 19.20
N VAL A 12 15.92 -23.92 17.89
CA VAL A 12 14.55 -23.81 17.36
C VAL A 12 14.02 -25.22 17.14
N LEU A 13 13.06 -25.60 17.98
CA LEU A 13 12.28 -26.82 17.88
C LEU A 13 11.24 -26.63 16.76
N ALA A 14 11.40 -27.35 15.64
CA ALA A 14 10.42 -27.40 14.57
C ALA A 14 9.28 -28.36 14.95
N ALA A 15 8.10 -27.83 15.22
CA ALA A 15 6.87 -28.62 15.33
C ALA A 15 6.21 -28.70 13.95
N LEU A 16 6.30 -29.87 13.31
CA LEU A 16 5.46 -30.25 12.17
C LEU A 16 4.04 -30.49 12.68
N VAL A 17 3.09 -29.65 12.27
CA VAL A 17 1.66 -29.97 12.38
C VAL A 17 1.19 -30.41 10.99
N ALA A 18 1.08 -31.74 10.82
CA ALA A 18 0.37 -32.34 9.70
C ALA A 18 -1.13 -32.15 9.94
N SER A 19 -1.81 -31.43 9.04
CA SER A 19 -3.27 -31.38 8.99
C SER A 19 -3.75 -32.29 7.86
N ALA A 20 -4.18 -33.50 8.25
CA ALA A 20 -4.97 -34.40 7.43
C ALA A 20 -6.46 -34.26 7.79
N CYS A 21 -7.32 -34.87 6.96
CA CYS A 21 -8.78 -35.00 7.04
C CYS A 21 -9.54 -33.92 6.24
N ALA A 22 -10.50 -34.23 5.36
CA ALA A 22 -11.01 -35.50 4.86
C ALA A 22 -11.85 -35.21 3.59
N ASP A 23 -11.77 -36.12 2.63
CA ASP A 23 -12.80 -36.33 1.61
C ASP A 23 -14.14 -36.68 2.28
N ALA A 24 -15.22 -36.07 1.79
CA ALA A 24 -16.57 -36.61 1.93
C ALA A 24 -17.38 -36.20 0.70
N THR A 25 -17.31 -37.06 -0.31
CA THR A 25 -18.27 -37.19 -1.39
C THR A 25 -19.63 -37.60 -0.82
N THR A 26 -20.66 -36.83 -1.12
CA THR A 26 -22.05 -37.32 -1.08
C THR A 26 -22.71 -36.91 -2.39
N GLU A 27 -22.91 -37.90 -3.24
CA GLU A 27 -23.78 -37.83 -4.40
C GLU A 27 -25.22 -37.99 -3.88
N GLU A 28 -26.00 -36.91 -3.90
CA GLU A 28 -27.44 -36.96 -3.64
C GLU A 28 -28.19 -36.86 -4.97
N GLU A 29 -28.73 -38.02 -5.31
CA GLU A 29 -29.91 -38.35 -6.11
C GLU A 29 -30.54 -37.29 -7.02
N LEU A 30 -30.57 -37.64 -8.30
CA LEU A 30 -31.35 -37.05 -9.38
C LEU A 30 -32.86 -37.21 -9.09
N ASP A 31 -33.53 -36.15 -8.64
CA ASP A 31 -34.99 -36.09 -8.69
C ASP A 31 -35.44 -35.36 -9.97
N LEU A 32 -35.80 -36.17 -10.97
CA LEU A 32 -36.35 -35.75 -12.26
C LEU A 32 -37.80 -35.31 -12.09
N ALA A 33 -38.00 -34.11 -11.55
CA ALA A 33 -39.29 -33.42 -11.61
C ALA A 33 -39.52 -32.79 -12.99
N ALA A 34 -40.73 -32.97 -13.51
CA ALA A 34 -41.20 -32.62 -14.84
C ALA A 34 -40.99 -31.15 -15.25
N PRO A 35 -40.92 -30.84 -16.56
CA PRO A 35 -40.82 -29.47 -17.06
C PRO A 35 -42.14 -28.72 -16.83
N ASP A 36 -42.18 -27.89 -15.80
CA ASP A 36 -43.25 -26.89 -15.65
C ASP A 36 -43.01 -25.77 -16.66
N ALA A 37 -43.90 -25.72 -17.65
CA ALA A 37 -43.88 -24.73 -18.70
C ALA A 37 -44.47 -23.42 -18.17
N GLY A 38 -43.63 -22.39 -18.02
CA GLY A 38 -44.10 -21.02 -18.22
C GLY A 38 -44.06 -20.06 -17.04
N MET A 39 -42.97 -20.01 -16.29
CA MET A 39 -42.58 -18.77 -15.60
C MET A 39 -41.13 -18.46 -15.91
N THR A 40 -40.90 -17.69 -16.98
CA THR A 40 -39.66 -16.94 -17.13
C THR A 40 -39.53 -16.05 -15.89
N PRO A 41 -38.53 -16.25 -15.02
CA PRO A 41 -38.27 -15.31 -13.96
C PRO A 41 -37.94 -14.00 -14.67
N THR A 42 -38.84 -13.03 -14.55
CA THR A 42 -38.48 -11.65 -14.86
C THR A 42 -37.57 -11.24 -13.72
N GLU A 43 -36.28 -11.60 -13.83
CA GLU A 43 -35.23 -11.02 -12.99
C GLU A 43 -35.31 -9.52 -13.23
N THR A 44 -36.05 -8.87 -12.33
CA THR A 44 -36.01 -7.44 -12.16
C THR A 44 -34.61 -7.20 -11.62
N SER A 45 -33.67 -7.01 -12.55
CA SER A 45 -32.33 -6.58 -12.24
C SER A 45 -32.48 -5.23 -11.57
N ASP A 46 -32.45 -5.26 -10.23
CA ASP A 46 -32.39 -4.07 -9.41
C ASP A 46 -31.30 -3.18 -10.03
N PRO A 47 -31.59 -1.89 -10.32
CA PRO A 47 -30.61 -1.04 -10.95
C PRO A 47 -29.35 -1.11 -10.07
N VAL A 48 -28.24 -1.58 -10.65
CA VAL A 48 -26.98 -1.70 -9.93
C VAL A 48 -26.59 -0.31 -9.47
N VAL A 49 -26.92 0.03 -8.23
CA VAL A 49 -26.58 1.31 -7.63
C VAL A 49 -25.07 1.30 -7.49
N ARG A 50 -24.39 1.93 -8.45
CA ARG A 50 -22.94 2.08 -8.43
C ARG A 50 -22.59 3.00 -7.27
N ARG A 51 -22.16 2.41 -6.16
CA ARG A 51 -21.64 3.16 -5.01
C ARG A 51 -20.23 3.61 -5.31
N CYS A 52 -19.88 4.82 -4.85
CA CYS A 52 -18.49 5.26 -4.86
C CYS A 52 -17.65 4.24 -4.08
N ARG A 53 -16.62 3.71 -4.73
CA ARG A 53 -15.69 2.73 -4.16
C ARG A 53 -14.28 3.19 -4.48
N THR A 54 -13.39 3.12 -3.49
CA THR A 54 -11.98 3.45 -3.67
C THR A 54 -11.16 2.17 -3.61
N ARG A 55 -10.36 1.93 -4.63
CA ARG A 55 -9.29 0.93 -4.61
C ARG A 55 -8.04 1.58 -4.04
N VAL A 56 -7.45 0.97 -3.02
CA VAL A 56 -6.19 1.41 -2.43
C VAL A 56 -5.18 0.31 -2.61
N ALA A 57 -4.14 0.55 -3.39
CA ALA A 57 -3.03 -0.39 -3.59
C ALA A 57 -1.79 0.07 -2.82
N TYR A 58 -0.98 -0.89 -2.38
CA TYR A 58 0.14 -0.66 -1.49
C TYR A 58 1.46 -1.03 -2.17
N GLY A 59 2.49 -0.21 -1.96
CA GLY A 59 3.81 -0.46 -2.52
C GLY A 59 4.55 -1.64 -1.88
N LYS A 60 5.72 -1.95 -2.43
CA LYS A 60 6.48 -3.20 -2.16
C LYS A 60 6.91 -3.42 -0.71
N THR A 61 6.94 -2.38 0.12
CA THR A 61 7.33 -2.46 1.53
C THR A 61 6.15 -2.62 2.47
N TRP A 62 4.92 -2.71 1.95
CA TRP A 62 3.73 -2.88 2.78
C TRP A 62 3.83 -4.15 3.64
N LEU A 63 3.57 -3.98 4.94
CA LEU A 63 3.49 -5.08 5.89
C LEU A 63 2.08 -5.68 5.79
N GLN A 64 1.92 -6.57 4.81
CA GLN A 64 0.66 -7.21 4.46
C GLN A 64 0.11 -8.05 5.63
N PRO A 65 -1.13 -7.74 6.11
CA PRO A 65 -1.83 -8.61 7.05
C PRO A 65 -2.17 -9.96 6.42
N ALA A 66 -2.19 -11.02 7.23
CA ALA A 66 -2.49 -12.38 6.77
C ALA A 66 -3.89 -12.51 6.15
N GLU A 67 -4.84 -11.70 6.64
CA GLU A 67 -6.24 -11.69 6.23
C GLU A 67 -6.46 -10.97 4.89
N GLN A 68 -5.44 -10.28 4.36
CA GLN A 68 -5.53 -9.51 3.14
C GLN A 68 -4.51 -10.02 2.11
N PRO A 69 -4.82 -11.05 1.31
CA PRO A 69 -3.86 -11.67 0.39
C PRO A 69 -3.49 -10.82 -0.83
N ASN A 70 -4.29 -9.79 -1.12
CA ASN A 70 -4.05 -8.89 -2.25
C ASN A 70 -3.22 -7.68 -1.81
N ALA A 71 -2.32 -7.20 -2.68
CA ALA A 71 -1.59 -5.93 -2.52
C ALA A 71 -2.47 -4.67 -2.63
N TYR A 72 -3.79 -4.83 -2.49
CA TYR A 72 -4.78 -3.76 -2.53
C TYR A 72 -6.00 -4.12 -1.68
N ALA A 73 -6.75 -3.10 -1.29
CA ALA A 73 -8.08 -3.20 -0.67
C ALA A 73 -9.08 -2.36 -1.46
N PHE A 74 -10.36 -2.65 -1.25
CA PHE A 74 -11.44 -1.76 -1.64
C PHE A 74 -12.15 -1.24 -0.40
N TYR A 75 -12.49 0.05 -0.43
CA TYR A 75 -13.27 0.71 0.59
C TYR A 75 -14.48 1.39 -0.02
N ASP A 76 -15.58 1.45 0.72
CA ASP A 76 -16.74 2.24 0.33
C ASP A 76 -16.46 3.73 0.55
N GLY A 77 -16.95 4.56 -0.38
CA GLY A 77 -16.75 6.00 -0.36
C GLY A 77 -15.35 6.44 -0.83
N VAL A 78 -15.09 7.74 -0.66
CA VAL A 78 -13.83 8.39 -1.03
C VAL A 78 -12.79 8.17 0.08
N ILE A 79 -11.68 7.53 -0.26
CA ILE A 79 -10.52 7.42 0.63
C ILE A 79 -9.43 8.38 0.19
N THR A 80 -8.91 9.16 1.13
CA THR A 80 -7.78 10.05 0.88
C THR A 80 -6.63 9.74 1.82
N TRP A 81 -5.44 10.15 1.39
CA TRP A 81 -4.23 10.20 2.20
C TRP A 81 -3.45 11.43 1.75
N THR A 82 -2.76 12.09 2.67
CA THR A 82 -2.03 13.34 2.38
C THR A 82 -0.67 13.11 1.74
N GLY A 83 -0.19 11.87 1.70
CA GLY A 83 1.18 11.51 1.31
C GLY A 83 2.15 11.46 2.51
N ARG A 84 1.72 11.92 3.69
CA ARG A 84 2.56 11.91 4.90
C ARG A 84 2.79 10.49 5.41
N CYS A 85 4.05 10.17 5.65
CA CYS A 85 4.48 8.92 6.23
C CYS A 85 5.10 9.17 7.61
N ASP A 86 4.55 8.55 8.65
CA ASP A 86 5.03 8.71 10.02
C ASP A 86 5.90 7.51 10.42
N ASN A 87 7.04 7.76 11.06
CA ASN A 87 7.99 6.71 11.46
C ASN A 87 7.67 6.18 12.85
N SER A 88 7.83 4.88 13.05
CA SER A 88 7.64 4.17 14.31
C SER A 88 8.68 3.06 14.46
N GLY A 89 9.84 3.38 15.02
CA GLY A 89 10.95 2.44 15.15
C GLY A 89 11.60 2.14 13.80
N SER A 90 11.55 0.89 13.34
CA SER A 90 12.07 0.45 12.03
C SER A 90 10.99 0.39 10.94
N THR A 91 9.76 0.78 11.26
CA THR A 91 8.63 0.80 10.35
C THR A 91 8.13 2.22 10.16
N SER A 92 7.29 2.39 9.16
CA SER A 92 6.54 3.61 8.94
C SER A 92 5.07 3.31 8.67
N PHE A 93 4.20 4.29 8.82
CA PHE A 93 2.79 4.12 8.57
C PHE A 93 2.14 5.34 7.93
N ALA A 94 1.06 5.06 7.19
CA ALA A 94 0.14 6.03 6.63
C ALA A 94 -1.21 5.89 7.33
N MET A 95 -1.86 7.02 7.61
CA MET A 95 -3.24 7.04 8.09
C MET A 95 -4.17 7.46 6.95
N LEU A 96 -5.08 6.58 6.57
CA LEU A 96 -6.12 6.87 5.56
C LEU A 96 -7.26 7.67 6.20
N SER A 97 -8.04 8.39 5.38
CA SER A 97 -9.14 9.23 5.84
C SER A 97 -10.26 8.50 6.58
N ASN A 98 -10.38 7.19 6.40
CA ASN A 98 -11.31 6.32 7.13
C ASN A 98 -10.73 5.74 8.43
N GLY A 99 -9.54 6.20 8.87
CA GLY A 99 -8.89 5.75 10.10
C GLY A 99 -8.09 4.45 9.96
N VAL A 100 -8.00 3.87 8.76
CA VAL A 100 -7.16 2.68 8.52
C VAL A 100 -5.69 3.08 8.59
N LYS A 101 -4.93 2.37 9.45
CA LYS A 101 -3.48 2.48 9.55
C LYS A 101 -2.80 1.45 8.66
N VAL A 102 -2.04 1.91 7.67
CA VAL A 102 -1.27 1.06 6.75
C VAL A 102 0.20 1.11 7.14
N SER A 103 0.81 -0.03 7.42
CA SER A 103 2.21 -0.10 7.90
C SER A 103 3.16 -0.61 6.82
N PHE A 104 4.39 -0.08 6.80
CA PHE A 104 5.43 -0.38 5.82
C PHE A 104 6.75 -0.68 6.53
N ALA A 105 7.53 -1.60 5.96
CA ALA A 105 8.91 -1.86 6.37
C ALA A 105 9.81 -0.68 5.98
N GLY A 106 10.65 -0.23 6.92
CA GLY A 106 11.57 0.88 6.73
C GLY A 106 10.98 2.24 7.09
N ASN A 107 11.87 3.20 7.30
CA ASN A 107 11.52 4.58 7.63
C ASN A 107 11.13 5.34 6.36
N THR A 108 10.04 6.10 6.44
CA THR A 108 9.49 6.93 5.36
C THR A 108 9.31 6.14 4.06
N ALA A 109 8.78 4.92 4.17
CA ALA A 109 8.67 3.96 3.07
C ALA A 109 7.23 3.82 2.53
N CYS A 110 6.31 4.69 2.96
CA CYS A 110 4.91 4.65 2.56
C CYS A 110 4.77 4.91 1.07
N GLU A 111 4.16 3.96 0.38
CA GLU A 111 3.85 4.06 -1.03
C GLU A 111 2.41 3.55 -1.22
N ILE A 112 1.51 4.43 -1.64
CA ILE A 112 0.08 4.13 -1.76
C ILE A 112 -0.45 4.69 -3.07
N GLU A 113 -1.18 3.86 -3.79
CA GLU A 113 -2.01 4.26 -4.92
C GLU A 113 -3.48 4.28 -4.52
N ILE A 114 -4.18 5.33 -4.90
CA ILE A 114 -5.60 5.53 -4.66
C ILE A 114 -6.27 5.71 -6.03
N ASP A 115 -7.05 4.73 -6.43
CA ASP A 115 -7.89 4.80 -7.63
C ASP A 115 -9.35 4.82 -7.21
N TYR A 116 -10.11 5.74 -7.80
CA TYR A 116 -11.53 5.84 -7.54
C TYR A 116 -12.32 5.20 -8.67
N THR A 117 -13.41 4.52 -8.33
CA THR A 117 -14.34 4.01 -9.35
C THR A 117 -15.30 5.12 -9.81
N GLU A 118 -15.91 4.92 -10.98
CA GLU A 118 -16.69 5.92 -11.73
C GLU A 118 -17.83 6.61 -10.97
N ALA A 119 -18.24 6.09 -9.81
CA ALA A 119 -19.25 6.73 -8.97
C ALA A 119 -18.68 7.81 -8.03
N CYS A 120 -17.37 8.02 -8.00
CA CYS A 120 -16.72 9.09 -7.25
C CYS A 120 -16.33 10.24 -8.19
N GLU A 121 -16.65 11.50 -7.85
CA GLU A 121 -16.13 12.68 -8.55
C GLU A 121 -14.66 12.87 -8.21
N GLN A 122 -13.76 12.51 -9.12
CA GLN A 122 -12.33 12.33 -8.81
C GLN A 122 -11.43 12.71 -9.99
N PRO A 123 -10.15 13.06 -9.73
CA PRO A 123 -9.21 13.40 -10.79
C PRO A 123 -9.06 12.23 -11.77
N THR A 124 -9.24 12.52 -13.05
CA THR A 124 -9.08 11.53 -14.14
C THR A 124 -7.63 11.37 -14.57
N GLU A 125 -6.79 12.34 -14.23
CA GLU A 125 -5.37 12.34 -14.57
C GLU A 125 -4.53 11.74 -13.44
N CYS A 126 -3.49 11.00 -13.84
CA CYS A 126 -2.51 10.47 -12.91
C CYS A 126 -1.74 11.63 -12.24
N THR A 127 -1.80 11.69 -10.91
CA THR A 127 -0.99 12.65 -10.15
C THR A 127 -0.18 11.91 -9.09
N THR A 128 1.05 12.36 -8.87
CA THR A 128 1.92 11.85 -7.81
C THR A 128 2.23 12.96 -6.83
N ARG A 129 1.92 12.73 -5.55
CA ARG A 129 2.47 13.54 -4.47
C ARG A 129 3.73 12.85 -3.92
N VAL A 130 4.83 13.58 -3.94
CA VAL A 130 6.10 13.21 -3.34
C VAL A 130 6.20 13.92 -2.00
N PHE A 131 6.14 13.19 -0.90
CA PHE A 131 6.33 13.74 0.44
C PHE A 131 7.77 13.51 0.90
N TYR A 132 8.42 14.54 1.43
CA TYR A 132 9.81 14.44 1.88
C TYR A 132 9.89 14.26 3.40
N GLY A 133 10.77 13.38 3.87
CA GLY A 133 10.96 13.12 5.29
C GLY A 133 11.57 14.31 6.05
N PRO A 134 11.62 14.25 7.39
CA PRO A 134 12.04 15.38 8.25
C PRO A 134 13.48 15.89 8.01
N ALA A 135 14.34 15.06 7.43
CA ALA A 135 15.72 15.44 7.12
C ALA A 135 15.85 16.22 5.80
N TRP A 136 14.76 16.43 5.06
CA TRP A 136 14.81 17.15 3.80
C TRP A 136 15.25 18.59 4.00
N VAL A 137 16.18 19.04 3.17
CA VAL A 137 16.71 20.41 3.20
C VAL A 137 15.79 21.28 2.34
N HIS A 138 14.90 22.02 2.98
CA HIS A 138 13.94 22.89 2.31
C HIS A 138 14.64 24.00 1.53
N PRO A 139 14.37 24.14 0.22
CA PRO A 139 14.64 25.38 -0.49
C PRO A 139 13.90 26.55 0.17
N ALA A 140 14.52 27.73 0.22
CA ALA A 140 13.94 28.90 0.90
C ALA A 140 12.56 29.32 0.35
N ASN A 141 12.31 29.07 -0.93
CA ASN A 141 11.05 29.35 -1.63
C ASN A 141 10.10 28.15 -1.66
N HIS A 142 10.39 27.06 -0.94
CA HIS A 142 9.61 25.84 -0.94
C HIS A 142 9.37 25.30 0.48
N PRO A 143 8.40 25.90 1.21
CA PRO A 143 8.12 25.56 2.59
C PRO A 143 7.28 24.28 2.75
N LEU A 144 6.63 23.80 1.69
CA LEU A 144 5.78 22.62 1.76
C LEU A 144 6.64 21.37 1.81
N GLN A 145 6.29 20.43 2.69
CA GLN A 145 6.97 19.14 2.84
C GLN A 145 6.74 18.17 1.66
N HIS A 146 6.21 18.65 0.54
CA HIS A 146 5.83 17.82 -0.59
C HIS A 146 5.86 18.60 -1.90
N ASP A 147 5.97 17.84 -2.97
CA ASP A 147 5.73 18.27 -4.34
C ASP A 147 4.61 17.45 -4.97
N ASP A 148 3.91 18.04 -5.93
CA ASP A 148 2.93 17.35 -6.77
C ASP A 148 3.42 17.33 -8.22
N ALA A 149 3.26 16.18 -8.89
CA ALA A 149 3.56 15.97 -10.30
C ALA A 149 2.32 15.47 -11.03
N SER A 150 2.11 15.90 -12.27
CA SER A 150 1.00 15.48 -13.14
C SER A 150 1.26 14.15 -13.87
N ASN A 151 2.19 13.34 -13.37
CA ASN A 151 2.56 12.04 -13.91
C ASN A 151 3.02 11.11 -12.79
N ARG A 152 3.19 9.83 -13.10
CA ARG A 152 3.77 8.87 -12.16
C ARG A 152 5.24 9.20 -11.88
N VAL A 153 5.59 9.39 -10.61
CA VAL A 153 6.98 9.59 -10.15
C VAL A 153 7.36 8.44 -9.23
N THR A 154 8.45 7.73 -9.55
CA THR A 154 8.94 6.61 -8.77
C THR A 154 10.30 6.91 -8.14
N TRP A 155 10.62 6.16 -7.09
CA TRP A 155 11.93 6.17 -6.43
C TRP A 155 12.43 4.74 -6.26
N ASP A 156 13.69 4.50 -6.57
CA ASP A 156 14.36 3.21 -6.43
C ASP A 156 14.79 2.89 -4.99
N ARG A 157 14.43 3.75 -4.03
CA ARG A 157 14.86 3.71 -2.62
C ARG A 157 16.36 3.90 -2.40
N ARG A 158 17.11 4.31 -3.43
CA ARG A 158 18.52 4.61 -3.29
C ARG A 158 18.71 5.97 -2.65
N CYS A 159 19.49 5.99 -1.58
CA CYS A 159 19.92 7.20 -0.90
C CYS A 159 21.45 7.32 -1.00
N THR A 160 21.91 8.25 -1.82
CA THR A 160 23.35 8.40 -2.10
C THR A 160 23.94 9.44 -1.15
N ALA A 161 24.96 9.06 -0.38
CA ALA A 161 25.68 10.00 0.46
C ALA A 161 26.42 11.05 -0.40
N SER A 162 26.39 12.30 0.03
CA SER A 162 27.07 13.44 -0.60
C SER A 162 27.61 14.36 0.50
N GLY A 163 28.86 14.14 0.89
CA GLY A 163 29.46 14.82 2.04
C GLY A 163 28.70 14.52 3.33
N THR A 164 28.22 15.57 4.01
CA THR A 164 27.41 15.49 5.25
C THR A 164 25.91 15.35 4.98
N SER A 165 25.51 15.25 3.71
CA SER A 165 24.12 15.13 3.27
C SER A 165 23.91 13.82 2.50
N SER A 166 22.69 13.61 2.05
CA SER A 166 22.33 12.54 1.13
C SER A 166 21.34 13.01 0.09
N VAL A 167 21.30 12.33 -1.06
CA VAL A 167 20.49 12.70 -2.22
C VAL A 167 19.74 11.48 -2.72
N ALA A 168 18.44 11.65 -2.96
CA ALA A 168 17.63 10.71 -3.71
C ALA A 168 17.44 11.22 -5.14
N THR A 169 17.30 10.32 -6.10
CA THR A 169 16.98 10.66 -7.49
C THR A 169 15.64 10.04 -7.85
N LEU A 170 14.70 10.86 -8.29
CA LEU A 170 13.37 10.43 -8.70
C LEU A 170 13.31 10.22 -10.22
N SER A 171 12.34 9.42 -10.68
CA SER A 171 12.20 9.06 -12.10
C SER A 171 11.99 10.24 -13.05
N ASN A 172 11.48 11.37 -12.54
CA ASN A 172 11.29 12.61 -13.29
C ASN A 172 12.50 13.56 -13.22
N GLY A 173 13.64 13.10 -12.67
CA GLY A 173 14.87 13.88 -12.56
C GLY A 173 14.96 14.78 -11.33
N TRP A 174 13.95 14.83 -10.46
CA TRP A 174 14.06 15.55 -9.19
C TRP A 174 15.11 14.93 -8.27
N ARG A 175 15.82 15.80 -7.54
CA ARG A 175 16.96 15.41 -6.69
C ARG A 175 16.88 16.06 -5.31
N PRO A 176 15.91 15.67 -4.45
CA PRO A 176 15.83 16.20 -3.10
C PRO A 176 17.09 15.86 -2.29
N VAL A 177 17.56 16.84 -1.52
CA VAL A 177 18.73 16.74 -0.66
C VAL A 177 18.27 16.64 0.79
N PHE A 178 18.91 15.76 1.56
CA PHE A 178 18.59 15.50 2.96
C PHE A 178 19.84 15.71 3.82
N SER A 179 19.68 16.32 4.99
CA SER A 179 20.75 16.46 5.97
C SER A 179 21.10 15.11 6.59
N GLY A 180 22.39 14.80 6.74
CA GLY A 180 22.86 13.51 7.26
C GLY A 180 23.12 12.47 6.17
N THR A 181 23.93 11.47 6.52
CA THR A 181 24.26 10.34 5.64
C THR A 181 23.13 9.30 5.70
N SER A 182 22.64 8.86 4.54
CA SER A 182 21.58 7.84 4.43
C SER A 182 20.24 8.23 5.07
N SER A 183 19.85 9.50 4.97
CA SER A 183 18.66 10.07 5.62
C SER A 183 17.50 10.38 4.67
N CYS A 184 17.58 9.94 3.41
CA CYS A 184 16.51 10.13 2.43
C CYS A 184 15.22 9.46 2.91
N GLY A 185 14.19 10.26 3.17
CA GLY A 185 12.85 9.78 3.43
C GLY A 185 11.92 10.29 2.34
N ILE A 186 11.22 9.39 1.64
CA ILE A 186 10.29 9.76 0.57
C ILE A 186 9.03 8.90 0.65
N GLY A 187 7.89 9.54 0.89
CA GLY A 187 6.57 8.94 0.73
C GLY A 187 6.02 9.24 -0.67
N LEU A 188 5.38 8.26 -1.30
CA LEU A 188 4.78 8.40 -2.63
C LEU A 188 3.29 8.10 -2.56
N ARG A 189 2.47 9.07 -2.97
CA ARG A 189 1.04 8.88 -3.14
C ARG A 189 0.69 9.06 -4.61
N TYR A 190 0.09 8.04 -5.20
CA TYR A 190 -0.45 8.09 -6.56
C TYR A 190 -1.95 8.23 -6.52
N LEU A 191 -2.52 9.13 -7.32
CA LEU A 191 -3.95 9.21 -7.59
C LEU A 191 -4.21 8.87 -9.04
N SER A 192 -5.15 7.96 -9.29
CA SER A 192 -5.65 7.63 -10.64
C SER A 192 -4.57 7.21 -11.65
N CYS A 193 -3.47 6.64 -11.17
CA CYS A 193 -2.35 6.26 -12.03
C CYS A 193 -2.47 4.85 -12.61
N ARG A 194 -3.40 4.01 -12.10
CA ARG A 194 -3.59 2.59 -12.47
C ARG A 194 -2.29 1.75 -12.28
N PRO A 195 -2.38 0.40 -12.21
CA PRO A 195 -1.66 -0.37 -11.19
C PRO A 195 -0.14 -0.20 -11.10
N LEU A 196 0.33 -0.16 -9.85
CA LEU A 196 1.71 -0.38 -9.36
C LEU A 196 2.30 -1.76 -9.72
#